data_AF-A0A453DGU9-F1
#
_entry.id   AF-A0A453DGU9-F1
#
_cell.length_a   1.000
_cell.length_b   1.000
_cell.length_c   1.000
_cell.angle_alpha   90.00
_cell.angle_beta   90.00
_cell.angle_gamma   90.00
#
_symmetry.space_group_name_H-M   'P 1'
#
loop_
_entity.id
_entity.type
_entity.pdbx_description
1 polymer ?
#
loop_
_entity_poly.entity_id
_entity_poly.type
_entity_poly.pdbx_seq_one_letter_code
_entity_poly.pdbx_strand_id
1 'polypeptide(L)'
;MSKCTTVKFTAKFLVVASGENSAENIPMIPGLENFPGDVIHSSSYKSGKSYSSKNVLVVGSGNSGMEIAYDLATHVANTSIVIRSPVCTRTIYFHWVHERKFLV
;
A
#
# COMPACT_ATOMS: atom_id res chain seq x y z
N MET A 1 -31.15 -0.92 3.29
CA MET A 1 -30.96 0.24 2.40
C MET A 1 -30.76 1.47 3.26
N SER A 2 -29.53 2.00 3.35
CA SER A 2 -29.21 3.19 4.14
C SER A 2 -29.79 4.45 3.48
N LYS A 3 -30.55 5.26 4.23
CA LYS A 3 -31.02 6.58 3.76
C LYS A 3 -29.82 7.48 3.50
N CYS A 4 -29.66 7.94 2.26
CA CYS A 4 -28.70 8.98 1.91
C CYS A 4 -29.36 10.34 2.15
N THR A 5 -28.91 11.05 3.19
CA THR A 5 -29.38 12.40 3.49
C THR A 5 -28.38 13.40 2.93
N THR A 6 -28.78 14.18 1.94
CA THR A 6 -27.95 15.25 1.39
C THR A 6 -28.04 16.49 2.29
N VAL A 7 -26.91 16.97 2.79
CA VAL A 7 -26.82 18.19 3.62
C VAL A 7 -26.02 19.25 2.86
N LYS A 8 -26.49 20.50 2.87
CA LYS A 8 -25.82 21.63 2.22
C LYS A 8 -25.10 22.49 3.25
N PHE A 9 -23.87 22.88 2.94
CA PHE A 9 -23.04 23.78 3.75
C PHE A 9 -22.70 25.04 2.94
N THR A 10 -22.60 26.19 3.61
CA THR A 10 -22.13 27.46 3.00
C THR A 10 -20.93 27.96 3.80
N ALA A 11 -19.83 28.27 3.12
CA ALA A 11 -18.61 28.78 3.73
C ALA A 11 -17.94 29.81 2.82
N LYS A 12 -17.13 30.71 3.41
CA LYS A 12 -16.35 31.70 2.65
C LYS A 12 -15.16 31.07 1.92
N PHE A 13 -14.61 30.00 2.47
CA PHE A 13 -13.45 29.29 1.93
C PHE A 13 -13.66 27.78 2.09
N LEU A 14 -13.18 27.01 1.10
CA LEU A 14 -13.21 25.55 1.09
C LEU A 14 -11.76 25.05 0.93
N VAL A 15 -11.31 24.21 1.86
CA VAL A 15 -10.03 23.51 1.76
C VAL A 15 -10.32 22.04 1.45
N VAL A 16 -9.81 21.56 0.32
CA VAL A 16 -9.94 20.16 -0.08
C VAL A 16 -8.65 19.43 0.29
N ALA A 17 -8.70 18.61 1.33
CA ALA A 17 -7.59 17.82 1.83
C ALA A 17 -7.87 16.31 1.71
N SER A 18 -8.55 15.90 0.63
CA SER A 18 -8.97 14.50 0.40
C SER A 18 -7.81 13.54 0.10
N GLY A 19 -6.60 14.07 -0.17
CA GLY A 19 -5.41 13.28 -0.52
C GLY A 19 -5.51 12.66 -1.93
N GLU A 20 -4.39 12.65 -2.65
CA GLU A 20 -4.32 12.07 -4.00
C GLU A 20 -4.37 10.53 -3.99
N ASN A 21 -3.78 9.92 -2.96
CA ASN A 21 -3.61 8.46 -2.86
C ASN A 21 -4.71 7.77 -2.01
N SER A 22 -5.84 8.45 -1.78
CA SER A 22 -6.93 7.90 -0.95
C SER A 22 -7.81 6.90 -1.70
N ALA A 23 -7.82 6.96 -3.04
CA ALA A 23 -8.54 6.02 -3.88
C ALA A 23 -7.64 4.82 -4.25
N GLU A 24 -8.15 3.61 -4.05
CA GLU A 24 -7.47 2.38 -4.44
C GLU A 24 -7.50 2.22 -5.96
N ASN A 25 -6.38 1.80 -6.55
CA ASN A 25 -6.29 1.49 -7.97
C ASN A 25 -5.95 0.02 -8.17
N ILE A 26 -6.99 -0.81 -8.31
CA ILE A 26 -6.85 -2.24 -8.56
C ILE A 26 -7.05 -2.47 -10.07
N PRO A 27 -6.00 -2.87 -10.81
CA PRO A 27 -6.15 -3.15 -12.24
C PRO A 27 -7.00 -4.40 -12.46
N MET A 28 -7.75 -4.42 -13.56
CA MET A 28 -8.43 -5.64 -14.00
C MET A 28 -7.38 -6.65 -14.48
N ILE A 29 -7.28 -7.77 -13.79
CA ILE A 29 -6.40 -8.89 -14.13
C ILE A 29 -7.30 -10.04 -14.60
N PRO A 30 -7.21 -10.47 -15.88
CA PRO A 30 -8.01 -11.59 -16.37
C PRO A 30 -7.78 -12.86 -15.55
N GLY A 31 -8.86 -13.50 -15.07
CA GLY A 31 -8.81 -14.75 -14.31
C GLY A 31 -8.55 -14.58 -12.82
N LEU A 32 -8.38 -13.36 -12.33
CA LEU A 32 -8.18 -13.08 -10.89
C LEU A 32 -9.40 -13.47 -10.06
N GLU A 33 -10.60 -13.38 -10.62
CA GLU A 33 -11.87 -13.78 -10.00
C GLU A 33 -11.94 -15.29 -9.69
N ASN A 34 -11.15 -16.10 -10.38
CA ASN A 34 -11.07 -17.55 -10.18
C ASN A 34 -9.85 -17.96 -9.34
N PHE A 35 -9.07 -16.99 -8.85
CA PHE A 35 -7.92 -17.28 -8.01
C PHE A 35 -8.40 -17.80 -6.64
N PRO A 36 -7.96 -18.99 -6.21
CA PRO A 36 -8.48 -19.62 -4.98
C PRO A 36 -7.91 -19.01 -3.70
N GLY A 37 -6.89 -18.15 -3.80
CA GLY A 37 -6.25 -17.50 -2.66
C GLY A 37 -6.77 -16.09 -2.39
N ASP A 38 -6.28 -15.49 -1.31
CA ASP A 38 -6.65 -14.13 -0.94
C ASP A 38 -5.98 -13.10 -1.86
N VAL A 39 -6.77 -12.12 -2.31
CA VAL A 39 -6.30 -10.98 -3.09
C VAL A 39 -6.65 -9.70 -2.33
N ILE A 40 -5.63 -8.92 -1.99
CA ILE A 40 -5.80 -7.65 -1.26
C ILE A 40 -4.99 -6.52 -1.92
N HIS A 41 -5.48 -5.29 -1.80
CA HIS A 41 -4.74 -4.09 -2.15
C HIS A 41 -3.85 -3.62 -0.97
N SER A 42 -2.79 -2.87 -1.26
CA SER A 42 -1.83 -2.38 -0.26
C SER A 42 -2.48 -1.52 0.84
N SER A 43 -3.56 -0.79 0.53
CA SER A 43 -4.37 -0.03 1.51
C SER A 43 -4.97 -0.91 2.62
N SER A 44 -5.26 -2.18 2.30
CA SER A 44 -5.83 -3.16 3.22
C SER A 44 -4.76 -3.98 3.94
N TYR A 45 -3.50 -3.93 3.50
CA TYR A 45 -2.39 -4.60 4.15
C TYR A 45 -2.14 -4.03 5.56
N LYS A 46 -1.79 -4.91 6.50
CA LYS A 46 -1.53 -4.53 7.89
C LYS A 46 -0.18 -5.02 8.42
N SER A 47 0.17 -6.28 8.16
CA SER A 47 1.42 -6.88 8.63
C SER A 47 1.68 -8.20 7.91
N GLY A 48 2.97 -8.50 7.71
CA GLY A 48 3.45 -9.74 7.12
C GLY A 48 3.24 -10.97 8.00
N LYS A 49 3.00 -10.77 9.30
CA LYS A 49 2.81 -11.85 10.29
C LYS A 49 1.70 -12.82 9.91
N SER A 50 0.60 -12.33 9.32
CA SER A 50 -0.54 -13.16 8.88
C SER A 50 -0.23 -14.06 7.68
N TYR A 51 0.93 -13.88 7.07
CA TYR A 51 1.39 -14.57 5.87
C TYR A 51 2.63 -15.44 6.08
N SER A 52 3.04 -15.64 7.33
CA SER A 52 4.18 -16.49 7.66
C SER A 52 4.02 -17.89 7.06
N SER A 53 5.09 -18.40 6.44
CA SER A 53 5.12 -19.68 5.72
C SER A 53 4.14 -19.82 4.55
N LYS A 54 3.51 -18.73 4.09
CA LYS A 54 2.66 -18.72 2.89
C LYS A 54 3.46 -18.26 1.66
N ASN A 55 3.01 -18.68 0.48
CA ASN A 55 3.47 -18.13 -0.78
C ASN A 55 2.71 -16.84 -1.07
N VAL A 56 3.42 -15.72 -1.24
CA VAL A 56 2.82 -14.40 -1.47
C VAL A 56 3.43 -13.74 -2.69
N LEU A 57 2.57 -13.26 -3.58
CA LEU A 57 2.94 -12.50 -4.77
C LEU A 57 2.60 -11.03 -4.57
N VAL A 58 3.62 -10.17 -4.56
CA VAL A 58 3.45 -8.71 -4.54
C VAL A 58 3.46 -8.20 -5.98
N VAL A 59 2.38 -7.56 -6.40
CA VAL A 59 2.25 -6.98 -7.73
C VAL A 59 2.55 -5.49 -7.65
N GLY A 60 3.64 -5.07 -8.30
CA GLY A 60 4.11 -3.68 -8.31
C GLY A 60 5.27 -3.43 -7.35
N SER A 61 6.05 -2.41 -7.69
CA SER A 61 7.37 -2.14 -7.12
C SER A 61 7.58 -0.67 -6.75
N GLY A 62 6.48 0.04 -6.46
CA GLY A 62 6.56 1.34 -5.79
C GLY A 62 6.98 1.18 -4.32
N ASN A 63 7.09 2.29 -3.59
CA ASN A 63 7.52 2.29 -2.19
C ASN A 63 6.71 1.29 -1.35
N SER A 64 5.37 1.35 -1.42
CA SER A 64 4.50 0.43 -0.69
C SER A 64 4.73 -1.04 -1.07
N GLY A 65 4.91 -1.35 -2.35
CA GLY A 65 5.16 -2.73 -2.80
C GLY A 65 6.47 -3.28 -2.26
N MET A 66 7.53 -2.45 -2.26
CA MET A 66 8.83 -2.83 -1.72
C MET A 66 8.82 -2.98 -0.20
N GLU A 67 8.17 -2.07 0.52
CA GLU A 67 8.03 -2.14 1.99
C GLU A 67 7.22 -3.37 2.41
N ILE A 68 6.12 -3.68 1.70
CA ILE A 68 5.31 -4.88 1.95
C ILE A 68 6.12 -6.14 1.65
N ALA A 69 6.83 -6.20 0.52
CA ALA A 69 7.65 -7.35 0.18
C ALA A 69 8.75 -7.60 1.22
N TYR A 70 9.37 -6.53 1.72
CA TYR A 70 10.34 -6.60 2.81
C TYR A 70 9.69 -7.12 4.10
N ASP A 71 8.55 -6.57 4.52
CA ASP A 71 7.83 -6.99 5.73
C ASP A 71 7.34 -8.45 5.65
N LEU A 72 6.94 -8.93 4.47
CA LEU A 72 6.60 -10.33 4.25
C LEU A 72 7.82 -11.24 4.39
N ALA A 73 8.96 -10.86 3.78
CA ALA A 73 10.19 -11.63 3.85
C ALA A 73 10.74 -11.71 5.28
N THR A 74 10.68 -10.62 6.06
CA THR A 74 11.10 -10.62 7.46
C THR A 74 10.21 -11.50 8.35
N HIS A 75 8.94 -11.71 7.97
CA HIS A 75 8.00 -12.61 8.64
C HIS A 75 7.98 -14.03 8.07
N VAL A 76 9.01 -14.44 7.33
CA VAL A 76 9.20 -15.81 6.82
C VAL A 76 8.10 -16.23 5.82
N ALA A 77 7.51 -15.27 5.11
CA ALA A 77 6.67 -15.58 3.94
C ALA A 77 7.55 -15.84 2.71
N ASN A 78 7.18 -16.82 1.89
CA ASN A 78 7.83 -17.04 0.60
C ASN A 78 7.33 -15.99 -0.41
N THR A 79 8.11 -14.92 -0.55
CA THR A 79 7.67 -13.68 -1.21
C THR A 79 8.26 -13.57 -2.61
N SER A 80 7.41 -13.29 -3.60
CA SER A 80 7.80 -12.98 -4.99
C SER A 80 7.26 -11.61 -5.39
N ILE A 81 7.99 -10.90 -6.26
CA ILE A 81 7.58 -9.57 -6.74
C ILE A 81 7.42 -9.60 -8.26
N VAL A 82 6.30 -9.09 -8.76
CA VAL A 82 6.07 -8.88 -10.21
C VAL A 82 6.27 -7.41 -10.53
N ILE A 83 7.15 -7.15 -11.49
CA ILE A 83 7.54 -5.80 -11.92
C ILE A 83 7.25 -5.66 -13.41
N ARG A 84 6.38 -4.71 -13.78
CA ARG A 84 6.04 -4.45 -15.19
C ARG A 84 7.13 -3.69 -15.94
N SER A 85 7.79 -2.76 -15.27
CA SER A 85 8.71 -1.81 -15.90
C SER A 85 9.96 -1.61 -15.04
N PRO A 86 11.12 -1.27 -15.62
CA PRO A 86 12.35 -1.07 -14.85
C PRO A 86 12.14 -0.12 -13.67
N VAL A 87 12.72 -0.47 -12.53
CA VAL A 87 12.64 0.31 -11.30
C VAL A 87 13.97 1.01 -11.04
N CYS A 88 13.90 2.29 -10.67
CA CYS A 88 15.03 3.00 -10.11
C CYS A 88 14.91 2.95 -8.58
N THR A 89 15.80 2.21 -7.93
CA THR A 89 15.86 2.16 -6.47
C THR A 89 16.81 3.25 -5.97
N ARG A 90 16.38 3.98 -4.95
CA ARG A 90 17.23 4.92 -4.22
C ARG A 90 17.26 4.50 -2.76
N THR A 91 18.41 4.03 -2.30
CA THR A 91 18.64 3.79 -0.88
C THR A 91 18.87 5.12 -0.18
N ILE A 92 18.07 5.41 0.84
CA ILE A 92 18.28 6.56 1.71
C ILE A 92 19.06 6.08 2.93
N TYR A 93 20.27 6.58 3.12
CA TYR A 93 21.04 6.38 4.35
C TYR A 93 20.72 7.51 5.32
N PHE A 94 20.11 7.18 6.45
CA PHE A 94 19.96 8.13 7.54
C PHE A 94 21.27 8.17 8.32
N HIS A 95 22.02 9.27 8.16
CA HIS A 95 23.15 9.55 9.03
C HIS A 95 22.62 10.15 10.34
N TRP A 96 22.69 9.37 11.42
CA TRP A 96 22.16 9.75 12.71
C TRP A 96 23.08 10.81 13.36
N VAL A 97 22.81 12.09 13.11
CA VAL A 97 23.43 13.18 13.86
C VAL A 97 22.67 13.32 15.18
N HIS A 98 23.37 13.13 16.29
CA HIS A 98 22.85 12.82 17.62
C HIS A 98 21.93 13.88 18.29
N GLU A 99 21.46 14.93 17.59
CA GLU A 99 20.83 16.09 18.25
C GLU A 99 19.67 16.78 17.51
N ARG A 100 18.98 16.17 16.55
CA ARG A 100 17.77 16.80 15.97
C ARG A 100 16.56 15.88 16.01
N LYS A 101 15.64 16.20 16.91
CA LYS A 101 14.27 15.65 16.95
C LYS A 101 13.62 15.90 15.58
N PHE A 102 13.22 14.83 14.91
CA PHE A 102 12.38 14.92 13.72
C PHE A 102 10.95 15.28 14.13
N LEU A 103 10.39 16.29 13.48
CA LEU A 103 8.95 16.44 13.28
C LEU A 103 8.68 15.92 11.87
N VAL A 104 7.77 14.95 11.77
CA VAL A 104 7.15 14.51 10.52
C VAL A 104 5.96 15.41 10.22
#